data_AF-A0A6G9W9D4-F1
#
_entry.id   AF-A0A6G9W9D4-F1
#
_cell.length_a   1.000
_cell.length_b   1.000
_cell.length_c   1.000
_cell.angle_alpha   90.00
_cell.angle_beta   90.00
_cell.angle_gamma   90.00
#
_symmetry.space_group_name_H-M   'P 1'
#
loop_
_entity.id
_entity.type
_entity.pdbx_description
1 polymer ?
#
loop_
_entity_poly.entity_id
_entity_poly.type
_entity_poly.pdbx_seq_one_letter_code
_entity_poly.pdbx_strand_id
1 'polypeptide(L)'
;MKMLSATIIASTVVLGACAPEPVTRVETAVTVDQASTEALAAATGLPADAVLGVTRTDNQYVVFYRDDGVTAEQLAAAPRTICANTASTVFSAQAVDTTAPQFGTGVQRMTVTCS
;
A
#
# COMPACT_ATOMS: atom_id res chain seq x y z
N MET A 1 -61.20 -28.63 27.46
CA MET A 1 -60.02 -29.39 27.94
C MET A 1 -58.79 -28.73 27.33
N LYS A 2 -58.26 -27.63 27.88
CA LYS A 2 -57.22 -27.53 28.92
C LYS A 2 -55.96 -28.36 28.60
N MET A 3 -55.08 -27.81 27.77
CA MET A 3 -53.67 -28.21 27.72
C MET A 3 -52.91 -27.42 28.78
N LEU A 4 -52.34 -28.14 29.73
CA LEU A 4 -51.33 -27.66 30.66
C LEU A 4 -49.97 -27.68 29.94
N SER A 5 -49.21 -26.61 30.05
CA SER A 5 -47.75 -26.68 30.07
C SER A 5 -47.20 -25.42 30.73
N ALA A 6 -46.68 -25.59 31.92
CA ALA A 6 -45.87 -24.62 32.63
C ALA A 6 -44.48 -25.26 32.82
N THR A 7 -43.41 -24.63 32.33
CA THR A 7 -42.04 -24.80 32.85
C THR A 7 -41.18 -23.57 32.54
N ILE A 8 -41.25 -22.64 33.49
CA ILE A 8 -40.28 -21.70 34.07
C ILE A 8 -38.76 -21.82 33.70
N ILE A 9 -38.20 -20.64 33.34
CA ILE A 9 -36.88 -20.01 33.63
C ILE A 9 -35.58 -20.53 32.98
N ALA A 10 -34.93 -19.63 32.23
CA ALA A 10 -33.49 -19.31 32.41
C ALA A 10 -33.20 -17.90 31.89
N SER A 11 -33.21 -16.91 32.79
CA SER A 11 -32.58 -15.62 32.55
C SER A 11 -31.06 -15.79 32.56
N THR A 12 -30.42 -15.73 31.40
CA THR A 12 -28.97 -15.49 31.31
C THR A 12 -28.75 -14.03 30.95
N VAL A 13 -28.43 -13.24 31.98
CA VAL A 13 -27.74 -11.97 31.84
C VAL A 13 -26.37 -12.26 31.24
N VAL A 14 -26.11 -11.80 30.02
CA VAL A 14 -24.73 -11.62 29.54
C VAL A 14 -24.42 -10.14 29.67
N LEU A 15 -23.66 -9.83 30.71
CA LEU A 15 -22.93 -8.58 30.88
C LEU A 15 -22.00 -8.36 29.68
N GLY A 16 -21.96 -7.13 29.18
CA GLY A 16 -20.76 -6.55 28.59
C GLY A 16 -20.19 -7.23 27.35
N ALA A 17 -20.80 -6.99 26.20
CA ALA A 17 -20.04 -6.87 24.97
C ALA A 17 -20.50 -5.58 24.28
N CYS A 18 -19.68 -4.52 24.39
CA CYS A 18 -19.64 -3.53 23.32
C CYS A 18 -19.44 -4.32 22.04
N ALA A 19 -20.48 -4.46 21.22
CA ALA A 19 -20.28 -4.88 19.86
C ALA A 19 -19.26 -3.89 19.29
N PRO A 20 -18.07 -4.32 18.83
CA PRO A 20 -17.21 -3.43 18.11
C PRO A 20 -18.05 -2.90 16.96
N GLU A 21 -18.22 -1.58 16.92
CA GLU A 21 -18.90 -0.89 15.82
C GLU A 21 -18.36 -1.48 14.52
N PRO A 22 -19.22 -1.81 13.53
CA PRO A 22 -18.72 -2.32 12.28
C PRO A 22 -17.76 -1.27 11.74
N VAL A 23 -16.46 -1.60 11.79
CA VAL A 23 -15.43 -0.81 11.14
C VAL A 23 -15.87 -0.80 9.69
N THR A 24 -16.44 0.32 9.28
CA THR A 24 -16.79 0.57 7.90
C THR A 24 -15.43 0.77 7.25
N ARG A 25 -14.79 -0.36 6.93
CA ARG A 25 -13.57 -0.38 6.14
C ARG A 25 -14.01 0.22 4.82
N VAL A 26 -13.73 1.50 4.66
CA VAL A 26 -13.76 2.13 3.36
C VAL A 26 -12.66 1.39 2.60
N GLU A 27 -13.04 0.30 1.94
CA GLU A 27 -12.26 -0.27 0.85
C GLU A 27 -12.31 0.80 -0.24
N THR A 28 -11.48 1.82 -0.08
CA THR A 28 -11.03 2.64 -1.18
C THR A 28 -10.31 1.66 -2.08
N ALA A 29 -11.01 1.14 -3.08
CA ALA A 29 -10.42 0.31 -4.11
C ALA A 29 -9.32 1.16 -4.75
N VAL A 30 -8.08 0.92 -4.32
CA VAL A 30 -6.91 1.53 -4.94
C VAL A 30 -6.80 0.83 -6.29
N THR A 31 -7.31 1.47 -7.33
CA THR A 31 -6.97 1.10 -8.70
C THR A 31 -5.51 1.49 -8.88
N VAL A 32 -4.61 0.61 -8.43
CA VAL A 32 -3.24 0.60 -8.90
C VAL A 32 -3.35 0.12 -10.34
N ASP A 33 -3.46 1.05 -11.28
CA ASP A 33 -3.01 0.76 -12.64
C ASP A 33 -1.57 0.28 -12.45
N GLN A 34 -1.37 -1.04 -12.56
CA GLN A 34 -0.06 -1.65 -12.43
C GLN A 34 0.75 -1.08 -13.59
N ALA A 35 1.45 0.02 -13.33
CA ALA A 35 2.36 0.58 -14.32
C ALA A 35 3.30 -0.55 -14.70
N SER A 36 3.46 -0.78 -16.01
CA SER A 36 4.34 -1.84 -16.46
C SER A 36 5.72 -1.65 -15.85
N THR A 37 6.38 -2.74 -15.50
CA THR A 37 7.72 -2.71 -14.89
C THR A 37 8.71 -1.93 -15.74
N GLU A 38 8.53 -1.92 -17.08
CA GLU A 38 9.32 -1.10 -17.99
C GLU A 38 9.05 0.40 -17.85
N ALA A 39 7.79 0.80 -17.63
CA ALA A 39 7.43 2.19 -17.41
C ALA A 39 7.99 2.71 -16.07
N LEU A 40 7.96 1.87 -15.03
CA LEU A 40 8.58 2.17 -13.73
C LEU A 40 10.10 2.32 -13.84
N ALA A 41 10.75 1.44 -14.60
CA ALA A 41 12.19 1.53 -14.88
C ALA A 41 12.56 2.82 -15.60
N ALA A 42 11.82 3.17 -16.66
CA ALA A 42 12.05 4.40 -17.41
C ALA A 42 11.82 5.66 -16.56
N ALA A 43 10.80 5.63 -15.69
CA ALA A 43 10.46 6.76 -14.84
C ALA A 43 11.47 6.98 -13.69
N THR A 44 12.08 5.91 -13.18
CA THR A 44 13.00 5.96 -12.04
C THR A 44 14.47 5.91 -12.42
N GLY A 45 14.81 5.38 -13.59
CA GLY A 45 16.19 5.05 -13.98
C GLY A 45 16.74 3.80 -13.28
N LEU A 46 15.89 3.05 -12.58
CA LEU A 46 16.25 1.81 -11.89
C LEU A 46 15.86 0.58 -12.72
N PRO A 47 16.45 -0.60 -12.45
CA PRO A 47 16.05 -1.85 -13.09
C PRO A 47 14.57 -2.21 -12.87
N ALA A 48 13.90 -2.68 -13.91
CA ALA A 48 12.46 -2.97 -13.92
C ALA A 48 12.05 -4.05 -12.90
N ASP A 49 12.91 -5.05 -12.71
CA ASP A 49 12.73 -6.17 -11.78
C ASP A 49 13.08 -5.80 -10.33
N ALA A 50 13.77 -4.69 -10.13
CA ALA A 50 14.13 -4.19 -8.81
C ALA A 50 13.08 -3.23 -8.23
N VAL A 51 12.35 -2.48 -9.07
CA VAL A 51 11.31 -1.54 -8.62
C VAL A 51 10.01 -2.27 -8.33
N LEU A 52 9.54 -2.15 -7.09
CA LEU A 52 8.31 -2.79 -6.62
C LEU A 52 7.12 -1.84 -6.63
N GLY A 53 7.38 -0.53 -6.55
CA GLY A 53 6.33 0.47 -6.62
C GLY A 53 6.88 1.87 -6.46
N VAL A 54 6.14 2.84 -6.99
CA VAL A 54 6.45 4.25 -6.82
C VAL A 54 5.18 5.01 -6.50
N THR A 55 5.26 5.86 -5.48
CA THR A 55 4.20 6.79 -5.12
C THR A 55 4.70 8.21 -5.22
N ARG A 56 3.77 9.12 -5.46
CA ARG A 56 4.00 10.56 -5.50
C ARG A 56 2.97 11.24 -4.60
N THR A 57 3.43 12.14 -3.76
CA THR A 57 2.58 13.05 -3.01
C THR A 57 3.11 14.45 -3.25
N ASP A 58 2.32 15.27 -3.94
CA ASP A 58 2.73 16.59 -4.43
C ASP A 58 4.01 16.52 -5.29
N ASN A 59 5.12 17.02 -4.76
CA ASN A 59 6.46 17.05 -5.37
C ASN A 59 7.44 16.09 -4.68
N GLN A 60 6.95 15.22 -3.79
CA GLN A 60 7.70 14.14 -3.19
C GLN A 60 7.37 12.80 -3.87
N TYR A 61 8.42 12.05 -4.22
CA TYR A 61 8.36 10.73 -4.80
C TYR A 61 8.96 9.72 -3.83
N VAL A 62 8.30 8.59 -3.64
CA VAL A 62 8.76 7.49 -2.81
C VAL A 62 8.85 6.25 -3.68
N VAL A 63 10.06 5.72 -3.83
CA VAL A 63 10.37 4.54 -4.63
C VAL A 63 10.69 3.38 -3.69
N PHE A 64 10.01 2.26 -3.89
CA PHE A 64 10.27 1.00 -3.21
C PHE A 64 11.02 0.08 -4.17
N TYR A 65 12.19 -0.42 -3.74
CA TYR A 65 13.05 -1.24 -4.59
C TYR A 65 13.74 -2.34 -3.79
N ARG A 66 14.18 -3.40 -4.47
CA ARG A 66 15.02 -4.47 -3.89
C ARG A 66 16.47 -4.02 -3.78
N ASP A 67 17.06 -4.13 -2.60
CA ASP A 67 18.45 -3.74 -2.32
C ASP A 67 19.46 -4.47 -3.22
N ASP A 68 19.25 -5.77 -3.45
CA ASP A 68 20.12 -6.62 -4.26
C ASP A 68 19.97 -6.37 -5.78
N GLY A 69 18.90 -5.69 -6.18
CA GLY A 69 18.58 -5.40 -7.59
C GLY A 69 19.07 -4.04 -8.08
N VAL A 70 19.71 -3.21 -7.24
CA VAL A 70 20.09 -1.85 -7.60
C VAL A 70 21.53 -1.52 -7.18
N THR A 71 22.32 -0.93 -8.06
CA THR A 71 23.68 -0.48 -7.72
C THR A 71 23.70 0.90 -7.07
N ALA A 72 24.78 1.22 -6.36
CA ALA A 72 24.96 2.53 -5.74
C ALA A 72 24.97 3.67 -6.78
N GLU A 73 25.54 3.46 -7.97
CA GLU A 73 25.51 4.46 -9.04
C GLU A 73 24.10 4.72 -9.58
N GLN A 74 23.29 3.66 -9.70
CA GLN A 74 21.89 3.78 -10.13
C GLN A 74 21.06 4.55 -9.12
N LEU A 75 21.25 4.28 -7.82
CA LEU A 75 20.60 5.04 -6.74
C LEU A 75 21.01 6.50 -6.73
N ALA A 76 22.28 6.81 -7.00
CA ALA A 76 22.76 8.18 -7.08
C ALA A 76 22.19 8.94 -8.30
N ALA A 77 21.94 8.25 -9.42
CA ALA A 77 21.39 8.84 -10.64
C ALA A 77 19.86 8.99 -10.63
N ALA A 78 19.16 8.07 -9.95
CA ALA A 78 17.70 7.97 -9.98
C ALA A 78 16.95 9.27 -9.60
N PRO A 79 17.36 10.06 -8.58
CA PRO A 79 16.69 11.31 -8.24
C PRO A 79 16.57 12.29 -9.42
N ARG A 80 17.60 12.39 -10.27
CA ARG A 80 17.56 13.27 -11.44
C ARG A 80 16.54 12.77 -12.47
N THR A 81 16.49 11.46 -12.71
CA THR A 81 15.53 10.84 -13.64
C THR A 81 14.09 11.00 -13.15
N ILE A 82 13.85 10.77 -11.87
CA ILE A 82 12.52 10.91 -11.25
C ILE A 82 12.03 12.36 -11.37
N CYS A 83 12.88 13.33 -11.02
CA CYS A 83 12.52 14.74 -11.10
C CYS A 83 12.40 15.29 -12.53
N ALA A 84 12.96 14.61 -13.53
CA ALA A 84 12.71 14.96 -14.93
C ALA A 84 11.33 14.46 -15.41
N ASN A 85 10.75 13.46 -14.73
CA ASN A 85 9.52 12.78 -15.13
C ASN A 85 8.26 13.24 -14.37
N THR A 86 8.17 14.51 -13.97
CA THR A 86 7.14 14.99 -13.03
C THR A 86 5.69 14.91 -13.51
N ALA A 87 5.44 14.74 -14.80
CA ALA A 87 4.10 14.60 -15.38
C ALA A 87 3.63 13.14 -15.57
N SER A 88 4.44 12.15 -15.18
CA SER A 88 4.19 10.75 -15.55
C SER A 88 2.98 10.14 -14.81
N THR A 89 2.06 9.52 -15.55
CA THR A 89 0.93 8.73 -15.05
C THR A 89 1.36 7.42 -14.37
N VAL A 90 2.65 7.08 -14.48
CA VAL A 90 3.29 5.92 -13.85
C VAL A 90 3.32 6.01 -12.32
N PHE A 91 3.22 7.22 -11.76
CA PHE A 91 3.31 7.44 -10.32
C PHE A 91 1.93 7.44 -9.67
N SER A 92 1.72 6.58 -8.66
CA SER A 92 0.48 6.58 -7.88
C SER A 92 0.44 7.77 -6.93
N ALA A 93 -0.68 8.50 -6.89
CA ALA A 93 -0.86 9.64 -5.97
C ALA A 93 -1.16 9.21 -4.51
N GLN A 94 -1.39 7.92 -4.26
CA GLN A 94 -1.81 7.40 -2.96
C GLN A 94 -0.66 6.72 -2.22
N ALA A 95 -0.72 6.74 -0.89
CA ALA A 95 0.20 5.99 -0.06
C ALA A 95 0.04 4.48 -0.31
N VAL A 96 1.15 3.82 -0.60
CA VAL A 96 1.19 2.37 -0.79
C VAL A 96 1.34 1.68 0.55
N ASP A 97 0.55 0.63 0.77
CA ASP A 97 0.70 -0.23 1.95
C ASP A 97 1.96 -1.08 1.84
N THR A 98 3.02 -0.59 2.47
CA THR A 98 4.33 -1.25 2.55
C THR A 98 4.36 -2.48 3.45
N THR A 99 3.27 -2.79 4.17
CA THR A 99 3.15 -4.03 4.94
C THR A 99 2.67 -5.20 4.08
N ALA A 100 2.25 -4.93 2.83
CA ALA A 100 1.79 -5.94 1.91
C ALA A 100 2.92 -6.95 1.58
N PRO A 101 2.60 -8.24 1.38
CA PRO A 101 3.59 -9.30 1.18
C PRO A 101 4.58 -9.06 0.03
N GLN A 102 4.19 -8.29 -0.99
CA GLN A 102 5.08 -7.93 -2.10
C GLN A 102 6.28 -7.06 -1.68
N PHE A 103 6.23 -6.41 -0.51
CA PHE A 103 7.28 -5.54 0.05
C PHE A 103 8.11 -6.24 1.13
N GLY A 104 8.29 -7.56 1.05
CA GLY A 104 8.96 -8.40 2.06
C GLY A 104 10.41 -8.01 2.44
N THR A 105 11.17 -8.95 3.00
CA THR A 105 12.55 -8.67 3.43
C THR A 105 13.46 -8.27 2.26
N GLY A 106 14.33 -7.27 2.45
CA GLY A 106 15.26 -6.80 1.42
C GLY A 106 14.75 -5.62 0.56
N VAL A 107 13.58 -5.07 0.90
CA VAL A 107 13.05 -3.87 0.25
C VAL A 107 13.54 -2.61 0.94
N GLN A 108 14.12 -1.72 0.16
CA GLN A 108 14.57 -0.40 0.57
C GLN A 108 13.58 0.68 0.08
N ARG A 109 13.64 1.84 0.72
CA ARG A 109 12.82 3.00 0.37
C ARG A 109 13.73 4.19 0.07
N MET A 110 13.56 4.77 -1.11
CA MET A 110 14.19 6.04 -1.49
C MET A 110 13.11 7.13 -1.58
N THR A 111 13.33 8.25 -0.91
CA THR A 111 12.47 9.44 -1.00
C THR A 111 13.21 10.53 -1.75
N VAL A 112 12.58 11.04 -2.81
CA VAL A 112 13.10 12.10 -3.67
C VAL A 112 12.14 13.28 -3.61
N THR A 113 12.64 14.46 -3.29
CA THR A 113 11.84 15.70 -3.34
C THR A 113 12.33 16.53 -4.51
N CYS A 114 11.42 16.81 -5.46
CA CYS A 114 11.71 17.61 -6.63
C CYS A 114 11.31 19.06 -6.40
N SER A 115 12.11 19.99 -6.90
CA SER A 115 11.94 21.45 -6.79
C SER A 115 11.53 22.07 -8.11
#